data_AF-A0A9X2BMK0-F1
#
_entry.id   AF-A0A9X2BMK0-F1
#
_cell.length_a   1.000
_cell.length_b   1.000
_cell.length_c   1.000
_cell.angle_alpha   90.00
_cell.angle_beta   90.00
_cell.angle_gamma   90.00
#
_symmetry.space_group_name_H-M   'P 1'
#
loop_
_entity.id
_entity.type
_entity.pdbx_description
1 polymer ?
#
loop_
_entity_poly.entity_id
_entity_poly.type
_entity_poly.pdbx_seq_one_letter_code
_entity_poly.pdbx_strand_id
1 'polypeptide(L)'
;MRCKSIFFLTSLLFTSSAVSQTWTNYLEQEMVENYEVLNSKVRECKQLRKEFDYSIEVKNEWFLSLTVAQKQNVVMFAFSHASNKCIQHERASYTDAMLNYVAETGDTSSYDQWLLLAKEDKDIVKVVEELGVEKVIKLVNEYFESPFDALKVIRALNLY
;
A
#
# COMPACT_ATOMS: atom_id res chain seq x y z
N MET A 1 17.28 -47.81 -63.78
CA MET A 1 15.90 -47.92 -63.23
C MET A 1 15.91 -47.47 -61.78
N ARG A 2 15.06 -46.47 -61.47
CA ARG A 2 14.30 -46.25 -60.23
C ARG A 2 15.01 -45.96 -58.88
N CYS A 3 14.52 -44.85 -58.30
CA CYS A 3 14.32 -44.55 -56.87
C CYS A 3 15.57 -44.17 -56.05
N LYS A 4 15.56 -43.18 -55.16
CA LYS A 4 14.54 -42.23 -54.69
C LYS A 4 15.32 -41.18 -53.86
N SER A 5 15.27 -39.91 -54.24
CA SER A 5 15.60 -38.82 -53.32
C SER A 5 14.49 -38.74 -52.28
N ILE A 6 14.82 -38.98 -51.00
CA ILE A 6 13.93 -38.72 -49.87
C ILE A 6 14.49 -37.47 -49.18
N PHE A 7 14.00 -36.30 -49.57
CA PHE A 7 14.11 -35.09 -48.76
C PHE A 7 13.09 -35.20 -47.63
N PHE A 8 13.55 -35.47 -46.40
CA PHE A 8 12.75 -35.32 -45.20
C PHE A 8 12.63 -33.82 -44.89
N LEU A 9 11.58 -33.18 -45.41
CA LEU A 9 11.10 -31.87 -44.97
C LEU A 9 10.20 -32.09 -43.76
N THR A 10 10.80 -32.25 -42.57
CA THR A 10 10.07 -32.12 -41.32
C THR A 10 9.84 -30.65 -41.04
N SER A 11 8.67 -30.17 -41.45
CA SER A 11 8.12 -28.88 -41.03
C SER A 11 7.89 -28.92 -39.51
N LEU A 12 8.77 -28.26 -38.75
CA LEU A 12 8.51 -27.86 -37.37
C LEU A 12 7.36 -26.85 -37.39
N LEU A 13 6.13 -27.34 -37.30
CA LEU A 13 4.99 -26.53 -36.90
C LEU A 13 5.19 -26.18 -35.42
N PHE A 14 5.83 -25.06 -35.14
CA PHE A 14 5.67 -24.38 -33.86
C PHE A 14 4.23 -23.90 -33.80
N THR A 15 3.33 -24.75 -33.30
CA THR A 15 2.02 -24.31 -32.85
C THR A 15 2.24 -23.55 -31.55
N SER A 16 2.49 -22.25 -31.64
CA SER A 16 2.28 -21.35 -30.52
C SER A 16 0.79 -21.40 -30.20
N SER A 17 0.42 -22.17 -29.18
CA SER A 17 -0.92 -22.10 -28.60
C SER A 17 -1.08 -20.70 -28.02
N ALA A 18 -1.62 -19.77 -28.81
CA ALA A 18 -2.15 -18.53 -28.27
C ALA A 18 -3.36 -18.93 -27.40
N VAL A 19 -3.14 -19.06 -26.10
CA VAL A 19 -4.23 -19.21 -25.14
C VAL A 19 -5.09 -17.96 -25.30
N SER A 20 -6.32 -18.12 -25.80
CA SER A 20 -7.25 -17.00 -25.92
C SER A 20 -7.56 -16.50 -24.53
N GLN A 21 -7.05 -15.31 -24.19
CA GLN A 21 -7.35 -14.66 -22.91
C GLN A 21 -8.86 -14.41 -22.84
N THR A 22 -9.52 -14.95 -21.81
CA THR A 22 -10.90 -14.57 -21.51
C THR A 22 -10.90 -13.23 -20.78
N TRP A 23 -12.00 -12.50 -20.84
CA TRP A 23 -12.15 -11.26 -20.08
C TRP A 23 -11.94 -11.48 -18.58
N THR A 24 -12.51 -12.57 -18.03
CA THR A 24 -12.31 -12.98 -16.64
C THR A 24 -10.85 -13.21 -16.29
N ASN A 25 -10.11 -13.96 -17.11
CA ASN A 25 -8.69 -14.22 -16.83
C ASN A 25 -7.87 -12.92 -16.91
N TYR A 26 -8.24 -12.00 -17.79
CA TYR A 26 -7.58 -10.69 -17.89
C TYR A 26 -7.79 -9.88 -16.60
N LEU A 27 -9.02 -9.81 -16.09
CA LEU A 27 -9.32 -9.10 -14.84
C LEU A 27 -8.63 -9.74 -13.63
N GLU A 28 -8.58 -11.08 -13.56
CA GLU A 28 -7.85 -11.79 -12.52
C GLU A 28 -6.36 -11.43 -12.55
N GLN A 29 -5.75 -11.48 -13.74
CA GLN A 29 -4.35 -11.13 -13.93
C GLN A 29 -4.07 -9.67 -13.56
N GLU A 30 -4.92 -8.73 -14.00
CA GLU A 30 -4.78 -7.31 -13.67
C GLU A 30 -4.87 -7.07 -12.15
N MET A 31 -5.81 -7.73 -11.47
CA MET A 31 -5.94 -7.68 -10.01
C MET A 31 -4.66 -8.19 -9.31
N VAL A 32 -4.13 -9.33 -9.75
CA VAL A 32 -2.91 -9.94 -9.18
C VAL A 32 -1.70 -9.04 -9.41
N GLU A 33 -1.52 -8.50 -10.61
CA GLU A 33 -0.41 -7.59 -10.93
C GLU A 33 -0.47 -6.32 -10.08
N ASN A 34 -1.65 -5.71 -9.93
CA ASN A 34 -1.82 -4.53 -9.06
C ASN A 34 -1.56 -4.86 -7.58
N TYR A 35 -1.90 -6.05 -7.12
CA TYR A 35 -1.59 -6.50 -5.76
C TYR A 35 -0.07 -6.64 -5.54
N GLU A 36 0.67 -7.16 -6.54
CA GLU A 36 2.12 -7.25 -6.47
C GLU A 36 2.79 -5.88 -6.44
N VAL A 37 2.30 -4.94 -7.26
CA VAL A 37 2.75 -3.54 -7.27
C VAL A 37 2.52 -2.88 -5.90
N LEU A 38 1.32 -3.01 -5.33
CA LEU A 38 1.01 -2.52 -3.99
C LEU A 38 1.96 -3.11 -2.94
N ASN A 39 2.18 -4.43 -2.98
CA ASN A 39 3.09 -5.08 -2.05
C ASN A 39 4.55 -4.63 -2.21
N SER A 40 4.99 -4.37 -3.44
CA SER A 40 6.30 -3.77 -3.69
C SER A 40 6.39 -2.40 -3.05
N LYS A 41 5.37 -1.56 -3.25
CA LYS A 41 5.33 -0.23 -2.66
C LYS A 41 5.35 -0.26 -1.13
N VAL A 42 4.59 -1.17 -0.51
CA VAL A 42 4.64 -1.38 0.95
C VAL A 42 6.05 -1.71 1.42
N ARG A 43 6.79 -2.55 0.67
CA ARG A 43 8.19 -2.88 1.00
C ARG A 43 9.11 -1.67 0.85
N GLU A 44 8.95 -0.87 -0.20
CA GLU A 44 9.70 0.37 -0.41
C GLU A 44 9.45 1.38 0.72
N CYS A 45 8.19 1.64 1.05
CA CYS A 45 7.83 2.52 2.16
C CYS A 45 8.46 2.06 3.47
N LYS A 46 8.55 0.74 3.72
CA LYS A 46 9.25 0.18 4.89
C LYS A 46 10.77 0.41 4.88
N GLN A 47 11.41 0.56 3.70
CA GLN A 47 12.84 0.85 3.62
C GLN A 47 13.19 2.27 4.08
N LEU A 48 12.24 3.21 4.06
CA LEU A 48 12.42 4.56 4.60
C LEU A 48 12.84 4.55 6.08
N ARG A 49 12.60 3.44 6.78
CA ARG A 49 13.12 3.22 8.14
C ARG A 49 14.64 3.34 8.21
N LYS A 50 15.38 3.02 7.16
CA LYS A 50 16.85 2.96 7.21
C LYS A 50 17.50 4.34 7.39
N GLU A 51 16.76 5.41 7.12
CA GLU A 51 17.22 6.79 7.20
C GLU A 51 16.68 7.45 8.49
N PHE A 52 17.36 7.20 9.61
CA PHE A 52 17.01 7.80 10.90
C PHE A 52 17.80 9.10 11.13
N ASP A 53 17.06 10.20 11.19
CA ASP A 53 17.53 11.45 11.76
C ASP A 53 16.77 11.72 13.06
N TYR A 54 17.45 11.62 14.20
CA TYR A 54 16.83 11.85 15.51
C TYR A 54 16.73 13.33 15.88
N SER A 55 17.17 14.24 15.00
CA SER A 55 17.15 15.68 15.23
C SER A 55 15.86 16.39 14.81
N ILE A 56 14.79 15.64 14.48
CA ILE A 56 13.47 16.25 14.22
C ILE A 56 13.03 17.04 15.46
N GLU A 57 12.96 18.37 15.28
CA GLU A 57 12.50 19.30 16.30
C GLU A 57 11.05 19.70 15.99
N VAL A 58 10.10 19.15 16.75
CA VAL A 58 8.69 19.55 16.64
C VAL A 58 8.47 20.83 17.44
N LYS A 59 8.31 21.97 16.75
CA LYS A 59 8.13 23.30 17.36
C LYS A 59 6.68 23.73 17.52
N ASN A 60 5.73 22.82 17.32
CA ASN A 60 4.32 23.14 17.35
C ASN A 60 3.80 23.28 18.80
N GLU A 61 3.49 24.49 19.23
CA GLU A 61 3.05 24.80 20.60
C GLU A 61 1.82 23.99 21.03
N TRP A 62 0.85 23.82 20.13
CA TRP A 62 -0.35 23.03 20.41
C TRP A 62 0.01 21.57 20.71
N PHE A 63 0.82 20.94 19.86
CA PHE A 63 1.26 19.57 20.08
C PHE A 63 2.08 19.43 21.38
N LEU A 64 2.96 20.39 21.65
CA LEU A 64 3.77 20.40 22.88
C LEU A 64 2.91 20.55 24.15
N SER A 65 1.75 21.22 24.07
CA SER A 65 0.80 21.38 25.18
C SER A 65 0.02 20.10 25.53
N LEU A 66 0.00 19.09 24.65
CA LEU A 66 -0.75 17.85 24.87
C LEU A 66 -0.15 17.00 26.01
N THR A 67 -0.98 16.14 26.61
CA THR A 67 -0.48 15.10 27.53
C THR A 67 0.40 14.08 26.80
N VAL A 68 1.22 13.31 27.52
CA VAL A 68 2.07 12.27 26.90
C VAL A 68 1.24 11.26 26.10
N ALA A 69 0.12 10.79 26.66
CA ALA A 69 -0.78 9.86 25.97
C ALA A 69 -1.37 10.45 24.68
N GLN A 70 -1.79 11.72 24.71
CA GLN A 70 -2.29 12.42 23.53
C GLN A 70 -1.19 12.58 22.47
N LYS A 71 0.04 12.92 22.87
CA LYS A 71 1.19 12.99 21.95
C LYS A 71 1.43 11.64 21.28
N GLN A 72 1.48 10.54 22.05
CA GLN A 72 1.66 9.19 21.52
C GLN A 72 0.58 8.83 20.49
N ASN A 73 -0.69 9.12 20.79
CA ASN A 73 -1.78 8.86 19.85
C ASN A 73 -1.69 9.69 18.57
N VAL A 74 -1.35 10.98 18.67
CA VAL A 74 -1.12 11.83 17.49
C VAL A 74 0.04 11.29 16.66
N VAL A 75 1.13 10.84 17.29
CA VAL A 75 2.26 10.25 16.57
C VAL A 75 1.89 8.91 15.92
N MET A 76 1.06 8.09 16.57
CA MET A 76 0.56 6.83 16.01
C MET A 76 -0.38 7.08 14.82
N PHE A 77 -1.24 8.10 14.91
CA PHE A 77 -2.01 8.58 13.77
C PHE A 77 -1.09 9.06 12.64
N ALA A 78 -0.08 9.86 12.96
CA ALA A 78 0.87 10.37 11.97
C ALA A 78 1.58 9.24 11.22
N PHE A 79 2.03 8.21 11.93
CA PHE A 79 2.60 7.00 11.35
C PHE A 79 1.62 6.33 10.37
N SER A 80 0.37 6.09 10.80
CA SER A 80 -0.66 5.47 9.97
C SER A 80 -0.98 6.32 8.74
N HIS A 81 -1.14 7.63 8.92
CA HIS A 81 -1.44 8.59 7.86
C HIS A 81 -0.33 8.62 6.80
N ALA A 82 0.93 8.81 7.22
CA ALA A 82 2.06 8.82 6.30
C ALA A 82 2.26 7.45 5.62
N SER A 83 1.98 6.34 6.32
CA SER A 83 2.02 5.00 5.72
C SER A 83 0.99 4.84 4.61
N ASN A 84 -0.25 5.27 4.86
CA ASN A 84 -1.32 5.25 3.88
C ASN A 84 -1.03 6.17 2.70
N LYS A 85 -0.49 7.38 2.95
CA LYS A 85 -0.08 8.32 1.91
C LYS A 85 1.01 7.73 1.01
N CYS A 86 1.98 7.02 1.59
CA CYS A 86 3.09 6.41 0.84
C CYS A 86 2.64 5.36 -0.18
N ILE A 87 1.53 4.65 0.09
CA ILE A 87 0.99 3.58 -0.77
C ILE A 87 -0.30 3.98 -1.51
N GLN A 88 -0.73 5.25 -1.40
CA GLN A 88 -2.10 5.66 -1.74
C GLN A 88 -2.46 5.35 -3.19
N HIS A 89 -1.53 5.57 -4.11
CA HIS A 89 -1.78 5.39 -5.53
C HIS A 89 -1.95 3.90 -5.88
N GLU A 90 -0.99 3.07 -5.50
CA GLU A 90 -1.01 1.63 -5.76
C GLU A 90 -2.16 0.94 -5.03
N ARG A 91 -2.52 1.43 -3.83
CA ARG A 91 -3.70 0.99 -3.10
C ARG A 91 -4.99 1.26 -3.86
N ALA A 92 -5.11 2.43 -4.47
CA ALA A 92 -6.28 2.79 -5.28
C ALA A 92 -6.36 1.91 -6.53
N SER A 93 -5.25 1.72 -7.26
CA SER A 93 -5.21 0.88 -8.46
C SER A 93 -5.57 -0.58 -8.17
N TYR A 94 -5.03 -1.16 -7.09
CA TYR A 94 -5.43 -2.52 -6.66
C TYR A 94 -6.91 -2.59 -6.28
N THR A 95 -7.42 -1.60 -5.54
CA THR A 95 -8.83 -1.59 -5.13
C THR A 95 -9.75 -1.54 -6.35
N ASP A 96 -9.42 -0.74 -7.37
CA ASP A 96 -10.21 -0.65 -8.61
C ASP A 96 -10.20 -1.98 -9.39
N ALA A 97 -9.01 -2.54 -9.64
CA ALA A 97 -8.87 -3.82 -10.35
C ALA A 97 -9.60 -4.97 -9.63
N MET A 98 -9.49 -5.03 -8.31
CA MET A 98 -10.19 -6.00 -7.48
C MET A 98 -11.71 -5.84 -7.57
N LEU A 99 -12.24 -4.61 -7.50
CA LEU A 99 -13.67 -4.37 -7.60
C LEU A 99 -14.20 -4.74 -8.99
N ASN A 100 -13.45 -4.48 -10.06
CA ASN A 100 -13.80 -4.89 -11.42
C ASN A 100 -13.86 -6.42 -11.55
N TYR A 101 -12.88 -7.15 -11.02
CA TYR A 101 -12.88 -8.61 -10.98
C TYR A 101 -14.09 -9.17 -10.20
N VAL A 102 -14.36 -8.64 -9.01
CA VAL A 102 -15.50 -9.06 -8.17
C VAL A 102 -16.82 -8.79 -8.87
N ALA A 103 -16.97 -7.63 -9.52
CA ALA A 103 -18.19 -7.26 -10.22
C ALA A 103 -18.51 -8.17 -11.41
N GLU A 104 -17.48 -8.60 -12.14
CA GLU A 104 -17.63 -9.51 -13.29
C GLU A 104 -17.89 -10.96 -12.85
N THR A 105 -17.20 -11.43 -11.81
CA THR A 105 -17.15 -12.86 -11.48
C THR A 105 -18.05 -13.26 -10.30
N GLY A 106 -18.37 -12.32 -9.42
CA GLY A 106 -19.01 -12.59 -8.13
C GLY A 106 -18.10 -13.25 -7.08
N ASP A 107 -16.82 -13.48 -7.39
CA ASP A 107 -15.84 -14.01 -6.42
C ASP A 107 -15.38 -12.91 -5.48
N THR A 108 -15.81 -12.97 -4.21
CA THR A 108 -15.50 -11.96 -3.20
C THR A 108 -14.24 -12.25 -2.40
N SER A 109 -13.53 -13.35 -2.66
CA SER A 109 -12.44 -13.83 -1.81
C SER A 109 -11.36 -12.77 -1.54
N SER A 110 -10.92 -12.06 -2.59
CA SER A 110 -9.93 -11.00 -2.50
C SER A 110 -10.47 -9.75 -1.80
N TYR A 111 -11.76 -9.42 -2.02
CA TYR A 111 -12.43 -8.31 -1.35
C TYR A 111 -12.57 -8.55 0.16
N ASP A 112 -12.97 -9.75 0.57
CA ASP A 112 -13.14 -10.10 1.97
C ASP A 112 -11.81 -10.03 2.73
N GLN A 113 -10.72 -10.49 2.09
CA GLN A 113 -9.37 -10.32 2.63
C GLN A 113 -8.96 -8.85 2.71
N TRP A 114 -9.25 -8.08 1.67
CA TRP A 114 -8.94 -6.65 1.63
C TRP A 114 -9.61 -5.87 2.76
N LEU A 115 -10.88 -6.17 3.08
CA LEU A 115 -11.60 -5.53 4.19
C LEU A 115 -10.93 -5.74 5.56
N LEU A 116 -10.32 -6.90 5.78
CA LEU A 116 -9.60 -7.18 7.02
C LEU A 116 -8.34 -6.33 7.16
N LEU A 117 -7.66 -6.04 6.04
CA LEU A 117 -6.42 -5.27 5.99
C LEU A 117 -6.65 -3.76 5.94
N ALA A 118 -7.72 -3.33 5.28
CA ALA A 118 -8.06 -1.92 5.07
C ALA A 118 -8.71 -1.25 6.28
N LYS A 119 -9.05 -2.01 7.32
CA LYS A 119 -9.76 -1.51 8.49
C LYS A 119 -8.93 -0.50 9.27
N GLU A 120 -9.46 0.71 9.41
CA GLU A 120 -8.87 1.75 10.24
C GLU A 120 -9.00 1.42 11.73
N ASP A 121 -8.01 1.86 12.50
CA ASP A 121 -8.05 1.81 13.95
C ASP A 121 -8.99 2.89 14.49
N LYS A 122 -10.16 2.46 14.96
CA LYS A 122 -11.21 3.34 15.46
C LYS A 122 -10.78 4.16 16.67
N ASP A 123 -9.87 3.64 17.49
CA ASP A 123 -9.40 4.34 18.68
C ASP A 123 -8.50 5.51 18.29
N ILE A 124 -7.69 5.33 17.23
CA ILE A 124 -6.89 6.42 16.66
C ILE A 124 -7.80 7.52 16.08
N VAL A 125 -8.82 7.14 15.30
CA VAL A 125 -9.76 8.11 14.70
C VAL A 125 -10.45 8.95 15.77
N LYS A 126 -10.95 8.31 16.83
CA LYS A 126 -11.63 9.00 17.93
C LYS A 126 -10.72 10.04 18.61
N VAL A 127 -9.44 9.72 18.81
CA VAL A 127 -8.49 10.67 19.41
C VAL A 127 -8.25 11.87 18.49
N VAL A 128 -8.20 11.67 17.17
CA VAL A 128 -8.07 12.76 16.20
C VAL A 128 -9.29 13.69 16.25
N GLU A 129 -10.49 13.13 16.37
CA GLU A 129 -11.73 13.90 16.52
C GLU A 129 -11.73 14.72 17.82
N GLU A 130 -11.35 14.11 18.95
CA GLU A 130 -11.30 14.77 20.26
C GLU A 130 -10.26 15.91 20.31
N LEU A 131 -9.11 15.72 19.67
CA LEU A 131 -8.01 16.70 19.66
C LEU A 131 -8.19 17.81 18.61
N GLY A 132 -9.12 17.62 17.68
CA GLY A 132 -9.40 18.51 16.57
C GLY A 132 -8.67 18.10 15.30
N VAL A 133 -9.42 17.54 14.35
CA VAL A 133 -8.93 17.01 13.07
C VAL A 133 -8.00 17.97 12.34
N GLU A 134 -8.38 19.24 12.21
CA GLU A 134 -7.59 20.24 11.48
C GLU A 134 -6.19 20.43 12.08
N LYS A 135 -6.09 20.48 13.41
CA LYS A 135 -4.81 20.68 14.11
C LYS A 135 -3.89 19.48 13.94
N VAL A 136 -4.46 18.28 14.07
CA VAL A 136 -3.74 17.03 13.88
C VAL A 136 -3.24 16.92 12.44
N ILE A 137 -4.11 17.09 11.45
CA ILE A 137 -3.74 16.99 10.02
C ILE A 137 -2.70 18.03 9.64
N LYS A 138 -2.82 19.27 10.14
CA LYS A 138 -1.82 20.32 9.91
C LYS A 138 -0.44 19.91 10.45
N LEU A 139 -0.38 19.45 11.70
CA LEU A 139 0.88 18.97 12.31
C LEU A 139 1.48 17.80 11.51
N VAL A 140 0.65 16.82 11.16
CA VAL A 140 1.08 15.62 10.43
C VAL A 140 1.70 15.98 9.09
N ASN A 141 1.05 16.87 8.33
CA ASN A 141 1.57 17.31 7.04
C ASN A 141 2.84 18.17 7.15
N GLU A 142 3.05 18.84 8.27
CA GLU A 142 4.21 19.71 8.49
C GLU A 142 5.45 18.95 8.99
N TYR A 143 5.27 17.90 9.80
CA TYR A 143 6.37 17.22 10.50
C TYR A 143 6.52 15.72 10.19
N PHE A 144 5.58 15.10 9.49
CA PHE A 144 5.54 13.65 9.27
C PHE A 144 5.34 13.33 7.79
N GLU A 145 6.35 13.64 6.98
CA GLU A 145 6.36 13.35 5.55
C GLU A 145 6.50 11.85 5.27
N SER A 146 7.26 11.16 6.12
CA SER A 146 7.53 9.72 6.04
C SER A 146 6.95 8.98 7.26
N PRO A 147 6.50 7.72 7.11
CA PRO A 147 6.00 6.92 8.23
C PRO A 147 6.93 6.94 9.45
N PHE A 148 8.24 6.82 9.21
CA PHE A 148 9.20 6.66 10.29
C PHE A 148 9.61 7.97 10.97
N ASP A 149 9.10 9.12 10.52
CA ASP A 149 9.23 10.38 11.27
C ASP A 149 8.54 10.29 12.64
N ALA A 150 7.50 9.46 12.74
CA ALA A 150 6.88 9.10 14.02
C ALA A 150 7.88 8.55 15.04
N LEU A 151 8.81 7.67 14.60
CA LEU A 151 9.83 7.11 15.47
C LEU A 151 10.87 8.16 15.90
N LYS A 152 11.20 9.11 15.00
CA LYS A 152 12.10 10.22 15.30
C LYS A 152 11.52 11.09 16.41
N VAL A 153 10.23 11.44 16.30
CA VAL A 153 9.52 12.25 17.30
C VAL A 153 9.37 11.53 18.64
N ILE A 154 9.00 10.24 18.65
CA ILE A 154 8.92 9.44 19.88
C ILE A 154 10.24 9.48 20.64
N ARG A 155 11.37 9.31 19.94
CA ARG A 155 12.69 9.31 20.56
C ARG A 155 13.10 10.71 21.02
N ALA A 156 12.90 11.74 20.18
CA ALA A 156 13.29 13.12 20.49
C ALA A 156 12.55 13.68 21.71
N LEU A 157 11.28 13.30 21.89
CA LEU A 157 10.43 13.77 22.99
C LEU A 157 10.33 12.80 24.17
N ASN A 158 11.10 11.69 24.15
CA ASN A 158 11.09 10.68 25.21
C ASN A 158 9.67 10.16 25.54
N LEU A 159 8.91 9.77 24.50
CA LEU A 159 7.52 9.30 24.62
C LEU A 159 7.42 7.78 24.81
N TYR A 160 8.43 7.13 25.39
CA TYR A 160 8.46 5.69 25.69
C TYR A 160 8.44 5.39 27.19
#